data_AF-A0A1F8URC9-F1
#
_entry.id   AF-A0A1F8URC9-F1
#
_cell.length_a   1.000
_cell.length_b   1.000
_cell.length_c   1.000
_cell.angle_alpha   90.00
_cell.angle_beta   90.00
_cell.angle_gamma   90.00
#
_symmetry.space_group_name_H-M   'P 1'
#
loop_
_entity.id
_entity.type
_entity.pdbx_description
1 polymer ?
#
loop_
_entity_poly.entity_id
_entity_poly.type
_entity_poly.pdbx_seq_one_letter_code
_entity_poly.pdbx_strand_id
1 'polypeptide(L)'
;MPTDLASEIIAFANADGGKIYIGVEDDGTVVGVSDPDDVSQRISNILSDAIEKDLKGYVSIENEVIDGKNVVVIHIARGVDRPYYIKSAGLMPKGVYVRVGTTKKQASDELIKRMIYESMDMSYEGKASPEQERAY
;
A
#
# COMPACT_ATOMS: atom_id res chain seq x y z
N MET A 1 -4.15 -11.12 12.46
CA MET A 1 -4.34 -11.44 11.04
C MET A 1 -4.76 -10.21 10.21
N PRO A 2 -5.85 -9.46 10.50
CA PRO A 2 -6.25 -8.33 9.63
C PRO A 2 -5.27 -7.14 9.68
N THR A 3 -4.78 -6.82 10.88
CA THR A 3 -3.88 -5.67 11.10
C THR A 3 -2.51 -5.87 10.45
N ASP A 4 -2.05 -7.12 10.37
CA ASP A 4 -0.71 -7.40 9.86
C ASP A 4 -0.64 -7.20 8.35
N LEU A 5 -1.61 -7.74 7.59
CA LEU A 5 -1.70 -7.52 6.15
C LEU A 5 -1.90 -6.04 5.81
N ALA A 6 -2.78 -5.34 6.52
CA ALA A 6 -2.99 -3.89 6.32
C ALA A 6 -1.68 -3.11 6.48
N SER A 7 -0.92 -3.41 7.55
CA SER A 7 0.37 -2.76 7.80
C SER A 7 1.42 -3.10 6.73
N GLU A 8 1.36 -4.30 6.15
CA GLU A 8 2.23 -4.72 5.06
C GLU A 8 1.93 -3.96 3.77
N ILE A 9 0.64 -3.84 3.42
CA ILE A 9 0.20 -3.07 2.25
C ILE A 9 0.61 -1.60 2.40
N ILE A 10 0.38 -1.02 3.58
CA ILE A 10 0.83 0.34 3.91
C ILE A 10 2.35 0.49 3.74
N ALA A 11 3.12 -0.49 4.21
CA ALA A 11 4.58 -0.44 4.11
C ALA A 11 5.08 -0.38 2.67
N PHE A 12 4.47 -1.17 1.77
CA PHE A 12 4.75 -1.11 0.34
C PHE A 12 4.29 0.19 -0.30
N ALA A 13 3.06 0.62 -0.04
CA ALA A 13 2.51 1.85 -0.62
C ALA A 13 3.27 3.12 -0.19
N ASN A 14 3.83 3.13 1.02
CA ASN A 14 4.67 4.22 1.52
C ASN A 14 6.11 4.18 0.98
N ALA A 15 6.55 3.05 0.44
CA ALA A 15 7.88 2.83 -0.13
C ALA A 15 7.81 2.80 -1.67
N ASP A 16 8.47 1.84 -2.32
CA ASP A 16 8.58 1.77 -3.77
C ASP A 16 7.53 0.85 -4.43
N GLY A 17 6.50 0.45 -3.67
CA GLY A 17 5.57 -0.58 -4.08
C GLY A 17 6.18 -1.98 -4.03
N GLY A 18 5.45 -2.96 -4.53
CA GLY A 18 5.88 -4.36 -4.56
C GLY A 18 4.72 -5.33 -4.73
N LYS A 19 4.96 -6.59 -4.36
CA LYS A 19 3.98 -7.67 -4.43
C LYS A 19 3.92 -8.44 -3.12
N ILE A 20 2.72 -8.86 -2.74
CA ILE A 20 2.48 -9.81 -1.65
C ILE A 20 1.84 -11.05 -2.26
N TYR A 21 2.38 -12.22 -1.95
CA TYR A 21 1.89 -13.51 -2.41
C TYR A 21 1.18 -14.21 -1.25
N ILE A 22 -0.12 -14.46 -1.39
CA ILE A 22 -0.93 -15.17 -0.40
C ILE A 22 -1.09 -16.63 -0.85
N GLY A 23 -0.71 -17.56 0.02
CA GLY A 23 -0.57 -18.98 -0.31
C GLY A 23 0.87 -19.38 -0.65
N VAL A 24 1.85 -18.55 -0.29
CA VAL A 24 3.29 -18.84 -0.36
C VAL A 24 3.90 -18.60 1.02
N GLU A 25 4.66 -19.56 1.52
CA GLU A 25 5.38 -19.48 2.80
C GLU A 25 6.64 -18.61 2.69
N ASP A 26 7.20 -18.19 3.83
CA ASP A 26 8.40 -17.34 3.88
C ASP A 26 9.64 -17.98 3.23
N ASP A 27 9.70 -19.32 3.17
CA ASP A 27 10.76 -20.08 2.51
C ASP A 27 10.55 -20.25 0.99
N GLY A 28 9.45 -19.71 0.46
CA GLY A 28 9.04 -19.80 -0.95
C GLY A 28 8.19 -21.03 -1.28
N THR A 29 7.85 -21.88 -0.31
CA THR A 29 6.98 -23.04 -0.55
C THR A 29 5.58 -22.60 -0.93
N VAL A 30 5.09 -23.06 -2.09
CA VAL A 30 3.73 -22.77 -2.57
C VAL A 30 2.75 -23.74 -1.91
N VAL A 31 1.94 -23.24 -0.98
CA VAL A 31 0.87 -24.00 -0.30
C VAL A 31 -0.49 -23.82 -0.97
N GLY A 32 -0.69 -22.67 -1.63
CA GLY A 32 -1.90 -22.27 -2.31
C GLY A 32 -3.03 -21.82 -1.39
N VAL A 33 -4.10 -21.32 -2.00
CA VAL A 33 -5.36 -20.98 -1.33
C VAL A 33 -6.51 -21.81 -1.91
N SER A 34 -7.48 -22.16 -1.05
CA SER A 34 -8.63 -22.98 -1.46
C SER A 34 -9.71 -22.18 -2.19
N ASP A 35 -9.90 -20.92 -1.82
CA ASP A 35 -10.91 -20.01 -2.38
C ASP A 35 -10.27 -18.64 -2.64
N PRO A 36 -9.71 -18.41 -3.83
CA PRO A 36 -9.08 -17.14 -4.20
C PRO A 36 -10.04 -15.95 -4.17
N ASP A 37 -11.32 -16.17 -4.46
CA ASP A 37 -12.32 -15.11 -4.54
C ASP A 37 -12.68 -14.59 -3.14
N ASP A 38 -12.92 -15.48 -2.18
CA ASP A 38 -13.13 -15.12 -0.77
C ASP A 38 -11.90 -14.39 -0.20
N VAL A 39 -10.69 -14.87 -0.50
CA VAL A 39 -9.44 -14.21 -0.08
C VAL A 39 -9.36 -12.80 -0.67
N SER A 40 -9.62 -12.63 -1.97
CA SER A 40 -9.60 -11.33 -2.65
C SER A 40 -10.64 -10.36 -2.07
N GLN A 41 -11.84 -10.86 -1.74
CA GLN A 41 -12.88 -10.07 -1.09
C GLN A 41 -12.46 -9.62 0.32
N ARG A 42 -11.85 -10.50 1.11
CA ARG A 42 -11.32 -10.16 2.44
C ARG A 42 -10.23 -9.09 2.37
N ILE A 43 -9.33 -9.19 1.41
CA ILE A 43 -8.29 -8.17 1.17
C ILE A 43 -8.94 -6.82 0.84
N SER A 44 -9.94 -6.81 -0.05
CA SER A 44 -10.68 -5.60 -0.42
C SER A 44 -11.38 -4.92 0.77
N ASN A 45 -11.93 -5.73 1.69
CA ASN A 45 -12.52 -5.24 2.94
C ASN A 45 -11.45 -4.63 3.86
N ILE A 46 -10.30 -5.31 4.02
CA ILE A 46 -9.17 -4.79 4.82
C ILE A 46 -8.70 -3.43 4.30
N LEU A 47 -8.54 -3.28 2.98
CA LEU A 47 -8.14 -2.02 2.36
C LEU A 47 -9.10 -0.87 2.70
N SER A 48 -10.41 -1.15 2.72
CA SER A 48 -11.43 -0.13 2.97
C SER A 48 -11.58 0.20 4.46
N ASP A 49 -11.49 -0.82 5.32
CA ASP A 49 -11.82 -0.69 6.74
C ASP A 49 -10.61 -0.22 7.56
N ALA A 50 -9.43 -0.80 7.31
CA ALA A 50 -8.26 -0.64 8.16
C ALA A 50 -7.35 0.53 7.79
N ILE A 51 -7.42 1.02 6.55
CA ILE A 51 -6.53 2.07 6.03
C ILE A 51 -7.31 3.37 5.90
N GLU A 52 -6.71 4.49 6.31
CA GLU A 52 -7.42 5.78 6.31
C GLU A 52 -7.63 6.35 4.91
N LYS A 53 -6.58 6.37 4.09
CA LYS A 53 -6.62 6.90 2.72
C LYS A 53 -6.92 5.77 1.75
N ASP A 54 -7.71 6.07 0.71
CA ASP A 54 -8.07 5.09 -0.30
C ASP A 54 -6.82 4.64 -1.10
N LEU A 55 -6.59 3.34 -1.11
CA LEU A 55 -5.51 2.68 -1.83
C LEU A 55 -5.99 1.90 -3.06
N LYS A 56 -7.31 1.86 -3.34
CA LYS A 56 -7.86 1.04 -4.43
C LYS A 56 -7.27 1.36 -5.79
N GLY A 57 -6.91 2.61 -6.05
CA GLY A 57 -6.25 3.03 -7.29
C GLY A 57 -4.79 2.58 -7.42
N TYR A 58 -4.16 2.12 -6.33
CA TYR A 58 -2.76 1.71 -6.26
C TYR A 58 -2.59 0.21 -5.98
N VAL A 59 -3.69 -0.52 -5.81
CA VAL A 59 -3.67 -1.95 -5.47
C VAL A 59 -4.48 -2.73 -6.49
N SER A 60 -3.87 -3.73 -7.13
CA SER A 60 -4.59 -4.77 -7.88
C SER A 60 -4.43 -6.12 -7.19
N ILE A 61 -5.49 -6.92 -7.22
CA ILE A 61 -5.52 -8.26 -6.64
C ILE A 61 -5.82 -9.23 -7.77
N GLU A 62 -4.93 -10.19 -7.98
CA GLU A 62 -5.00 -11.14 -9.08
C GLU A 62 -4.85 -12.57 -8.54
N ASN A 63 -5.50 -13.53 -9.19
CA ASN A 63 -5.28 -14.94 -8.91
C ASN A 63 -4.32 -15.51 -9.97
N GLU A 64 -3.22 -16.08 -9.51
CA GLU A 64 -2.23 -16.77 -10.33
C GLU A 64 -2.21 -18.27 -9.98
N VAL A 65 -1.93 -19.12 -10.96
CA VAL A 65 -1.68 -20.55 -10.72
C VAL A 65 -0.18 -20.78 -10.72
N ILE A 66 0.39 -21.11 -9.56
CA ILE A 66 1.82 -21.37 -9.35
C ILE A 66 1.95 -22.79 -8.81
N ASP A 67 2.80 -23.60 -9.43
CA ASP A 67 2.97 -25.03 -9.10
C ASP A 67 1.64 -25.82 -9.04
N GLY A 68 0.70 -25.46 -9.93
CA GLY A 68 -0.63 -26.08 -10.00
C GLY A 68 -1.59 -25.71 -8.86
N LYS A 69 -1.23 -24.72 -8.03
CA LYS A 69 -2.03 -24.24 -6.91
C LYS A 69 -2.42 -22.78 -7.12
N ASN A 70 -3.61 -22.40 -6.68
CA ASN A 70 -4.04 -21.00 -6.73
C ASN A 70 -3.28 -20.16 -5.70
N VAL A 71 -2.79 -19.00 -6.11
CA VAL A 71 -2.07 -18.03 -5.28
C VAL A 71 -2.67 -16.65 -5.55
N VAL A 72 -3.05 -15.93 -4.51
CA VAL A 72 -3.55 -14.55 -4.66
C VAL A 72 -2.38 -13.60 -4.57
N VAL A 73 -2.16 -12.81 -5.61
CA VAL A 73 -1.08 -11.82 -5.70
C VAL A 73 -1.66 -10.42 -5.55
N ILE A 74 -1.16 -9.70 -4.55
CA ILE A 74 -1.52 -8.29 -4.31
C ILE A 74 -0.39 -7.44 -4.87
N HIS A 75 -0.66 -6.75 -5.97
CA HIS A 75 0.25 -5.76 -6.55
C HIS A 75 -0.01 -4.41 -5.92
N ILE A 76 1.03 -3.77 -5.42
CA ILE A 76 0.93 -2.51 -4.70
C ILE A 76 1.88 -1.53 -5.37
N ALA A 77 1.33 -0.49 -5.98
CA ALA A 77 2.14 0.63 -6.45
C ALA A 77 2.55 1.53 -5.28
N ARG A 78 3.62 2.30 -5.48
CA ARG A 78 3.92 3.44 -4.60
C ARG A 78 2.75 4.42 -4.67
N GLY A 79 2.17 4.74 -3.52
CA GLY A 79 1.09 5.72 -3.46
C GLY A 79 1.63 7.14 -3.53
N VAL A 80 0.80 8.06 -4.05
CA VAL A 80 1.14 9.47 -4.19
C VAL A 80 0.72 10.31 -2.99
N ASP A 81 -0.33 9.88 -2.26
CA ASP A 81 -0.88 10.60 -1.11
C ASP A 81 -0.24 10.12 0.20
N ARG A 82 1.08 9.96 0.22
CA ARG A 82 1.79 9.48 1.40
C ARG A 82 1.79 10.52 2.53
N PRO A 83 1.85 10.10 3.80
CA PRO A 83 1.83 8.70 4.25
C PRO A 83 0.41 8.10 4.27
N TYR A 84 0.34 6.81 3.98
CA TYR A 84 -0.78 5.92 4.31
C TYR A 84 -0.57 5.35 5.72
N TYR A 85 -1.66 5.09 6.44
CA TYR A 85 -1.59 4.64 7.83
C TYR A 85 -2.82 3.84 8.26
N ILE A 86 -2.64 3.07 9.34
CA ILE A 86 -3.70 2.31 9.99
C ILE A 86 -4.67 3.29 10.64
N LYS A 87 -5.94 3.26 10.22
CA LYS A 87 -7.02 4.15 10.64
C LYS A 87 -7.14 4.25 12.16
N SER A 88 -7.16 3.10 12.85
CA SER A 88 -7.29 3.05 14.32
C SER A 88 -6.06 3.55 15.09
N ALA A 89 -4.90 3.58 14.45
CA ALA A 89 -3.66 4.05 15.06
C ALA A 89 -3.39 5.54 14.81
N GLY A 90 -3.95 6.08 13.71
CA GLY A 90 -3.78 7.47 13.30
C GLY A 90 -2.41 7.77 12.68
N LEU A 91 -2.24 9.02 12.28
CA LEU A 91 -1.03 9.52 11.63
C LEU A 91 0.10 9.78 12.66
N MET A 92 0.67 8.69 13.18
CA MET A 92 1.81 8.71 14.11
C MET A 92 2.64 7.43 13.93
N PRO A 93 3.88 7.35 14.48
CA PRO A 93 4.78 6.20 14.25
C PRO A 93 4.14 4.82 14.44
N LYS A 94 3.21 4.68 15.40
CA LYS A 94 2.52 3.41 15.67
C LYS A 94 1.56 2.96 14.55
N GLY A 95 1.16 3.86 13.66
CA GLY A 95 0.21 3.62 12.57
C GLY A 95 0.80 3.73 11.17
N VAL A 96 2.02 4.25 11.03
CA VAL A 96 2.68 4.44 9.73
C VAL A 96 3.82 3.44 9.60
N TYR A 97 3.77 2.64 8.53
CA TYR A 97 4.77 1.62 8.22
C TYR A 97 5.43 1.92 6.89
N VAL A 98 6.70 1.53 6.75
CA VAL A 98 7.48 1.65 5.52
C VAL A 98 8.30 0.39 5.32
N ARG A 99 8.45 -0.04 4.06
CA ARG A 99 9.31 -1.17 3.70
C ARG A 99 10.75 -0.69 3.45
N VAL A 100 11.71 -1.37 4.08
CA VAL A 100 13.14 -1.14 3.93
C VAL A 100 13.81 -2.46 3.60
N GLY A 101 14.24 -2.62 2.35
CA GLY A 101 14.71 -3.90 1.82
C GLY A 101 13.64 -4.98 1.98
N THR A 102 13.97 -6.05 2.69
CA THR A 102 13.07 -7.18 2.95
C THR A 102 12.21 -7.03 4.21
N THR A 103 12.32 -5.92 4.94
CA THR A 103 11.69 -5.75 6.25
C THR A 103 10.67 -4.60 6.28
N LYS A 104 9.60 -4.77 7.06
CA LYS A 104 8.66 -3.72 7.44
C LYS A 104 9.12 -3.04 8.73
N LYS A 105 9.07 -1.71 8.78
CA LYS A 105 9.41 -0.91 9.98
C LYS A 105 8.35 0.15 10.23
N GLN A 106 8.18 0.54 11.49
CA GLN A 106 7.46 1.76 11.84
C GLN A 106 8.25 2.98 11.36
N ALA A 107 7.55 3.95 10.78
CA ALA A 107 8.17 5.19 10.34
C ALA A 107 8.51 6.09 11.54
N SER A 108 9.65 6.77 11.48
CA SER A 108 9.99 7.82 12.45
C SER A 108 9.15 9.08 12.19
N ASP A 109 9.03 9.96 13.19
CA ASP A 109 8.37 11.26 13.02
C ASP A 109 8.99 12.09 11.89
N GLU A 110 10.32 12.01 11.72
CA GLU A 110 11.01 12.71 10.63
C GLU A 110 10.60 12.17 9.26
N LEU A 111 10.51 10.84 9.12
CA LEU A 111 10.10 10.22 7.87
C LEU A 111 8.63 10.52 7.54
N ILE A 112 7.75 10.51 8.55
CA ILE A 112 6.35 10.90 8.41
C ILE A 112 6.25 12.33 7.89
N LYS A 113 6.96 13.27 8.52
CA LYS A 113 7.00 14.68 8.08
C LYS A 113 7.49 14.79 6.64
N ARG A 114 8.56 14.09 6.28
CA ARG A 114 9.09 14.08 4.91
C ARG A 114 8.05 13.61 3.90
N MET A 115 7.35 12.51 4.17
CA MET A 115 6.30 12.00 3.28
C MET A 115 5.17 13.03 3.10
N ILE A 116 4.77 13.75 4.15
CA ILE A 116 3.76 14.81 4.06
C ILE A 116 4.21 15.92 3.11
N TYR A 117 5.46 16.39 3.25
CA TYR A 117 6.01 17.44 2.38
C TYR A 117 6.12 16.98 0.92
N GLU A 118 6.61 15.76 0.68
CA GLU A 118 6.73 15.20 -0.68
C GLU A 118 5.37 15.12 -1.38
N SER A 119 4.33 14.64 -0.69
CA SER A 119 2.99 14.53 -1.27
C SER A 119 2.34 15.89 -1.51
N MET A 120 2.59 16.86 -0.63
CA MET A 120 2.15 18.24 -0.85
C MET A 120 2.82 18.84 -2.10
N ASP A 121 4.12 18.69 -2.25
CA ASP A 121 4.88 19.22 -3.40
C ASP A 121 4.37 18.64 -4.73
N MET A 122 4.18 17.31 -4.80
CA MET A 122 3.56 16.65 -5.96
C MET A 122 2.17 17.21 -6.30
N SER A 123 1.38 17.57 -5.29
CA SER A 123 0.07 18.18 -5.49
C SER A 123 0.14 19.61 -6.06
N TYR A 124 1.23 20.34 -5.79
CA TYR A 124 1.48 21.67 -6.35
C TYR A 124 2.05 21.61 -7.77
N GLU A 125 2.96 20.68 -8.07
CA GLU A 125 3.48 20.46 -9.42
C GLU A 125 2.39 20.02 -10.41
N GLY A 126 1.43 19.19 -9.96
CA GLY A 126 0.25 18.80 -10.76
C GLY A 126 -0.73 19.95 -11.03
N LYS A 127 -0.56 21.11 -10.36
CA LYS A 127 -1.37 22.32 -10.51
C LYS A 127 -0.56 23.47 -11.13
N ALA A 128 0.37 23.19 -12.03
CA ALA A 128 1.05 24.23 -12.78
C ALA A 128 0.03 25.28 -13.28
N SER A 129 0.27 26.52 -12.85
CA SER A 129 -0.54 27.74 -12.99
C SER A 129 -1.31 27.81 -14.32
N PRO A 130 -2.58 28.25 -14.35
CA PRO A 130 -3.11 28.82 -15.58
C PRO A 130 -2.17 29.94 -15.98
N GLU A 131 -1.54 29.79 -17.15
CA GLU A 131 -0.75 30.83 -17.78
C GLU A 131 -1.52 32.14 -17.64
N GLN A 132 -0.87 33.14 -17.04
CA GLN A 132 -1.34 34.50 -17.14
C GLN A 132 -1.26 34.85 -18.63
N GLU A 133 -2.35 34.65 -19.36
CA GLU A 133 -2.61 35.33 -20.63
C GLU A 133 -2.67 36.84 -20.31
N ARG A 134 -1.49 37.46 -20.23
CA ARG A 134 -1.34 38.87 -20.57
C ARG A 134 -1.48 38.97 -22.08
N ALA A 135 -2.73 38.96 -22.53
CA ALA A 135 -3.09 39.46 -23.84
C ALA A 135 -3.67 40.88 -23.67
N TYR A 136 -2.89 41.84 -24.16
CA TYR A 136 -3.20 43.24 -24.50
C TYR A 136 -3.43 44.27 -23.38
#